data_AF-A0A2U8HD26-F1
#
_entry.id   AF-A0A2U8HD26-F1
#
_cell.length_a   1.000
_cell.length_b   1.000
_cell.length_c   1.000
_cell.angle_alpha   90.00
_cell.angle_beta   90.00
_cell.angle_gamma   90.00
#
_symmetry.space_group_name_H-M   'P 1'
#
loop_
_entity.id
_entity.type
_entity.pdbx_description
1 polymer ?
#
loop_
_entity_poly.entity_id
_entity_poly.type
_entity_poly.pdbx_seq_one_letter_code
_entity_poly.pdbx_strand_id
1 'polypeptide(L)' 'MTTPRSTLILAQLFISGSMSFLMTLIFSAIPLRFTSSWMSVWMHYWLAAWPAAFALSLIVGPLCFKASLLVLRTAALLR' A
#
# COMPACT_ATOMS: atom_id res chain seq x y z
N MET A 1 -12.68 -9.29 23.91
CA MET A 1 -13.06 -9.92 22.63
C MET A 1 -12.92 -8.87 21.53
N THR A 2 -11.76 -8.78 20.87
CA THR A 2 -11.58 -7.83 19.76
C THR A 2 -12.34 -8.36 18.55
N THR A 3 -13.26 -7.56 18.03
CA THR A 3 -14.01 -7.89 16.83
C THR A 3 -13.04 -8.06 15.65
N PRO A 4 -13.18 -9.11 14.81
CA PRO A 4 -12.21 -9.43 13.76
C PRO A 4 -11.98 -8.29 12.76
N ARG A 5 -12.97 -7.40 12.60
CA ARG A 5 -12.87 -6.21 11.73
C ARG A 5 -11.87 -5.18 12.24
N SER A 6 -11.81 -4.95 13.56
CA SER A 6 -10.88 -3.97 14.13
C SER A 6 -9.44 -4.43 13.98
N THR A 7 -9.18 -5.73 14.16
CA THR A 7 -7.87 -6.33 13.91
C THR A 7 -7.46 -6.19 12.44
N LEU A 8 -8.39 -6.42 11.50
CA LEU A 8 -8.11 -6.27 10.06
C LEU A 8 -7.78 -4.81 9.69
N ILE A 9 -8.54 -3.84 10.19
CA ILE A 9 -8.29 -2.42 9.90
C ILE A 9 -6.95 -1.98 10.48
N LEU A 10 -6.65 -2.39 11.72
CA LEU A 10 -5.37 -2.07 12.36
C LEU A 10 -4.19 -2.72 11.64
N ALA A 11 -4.32 -4.00 11.25
CA ALA A 11 -3.32 -4.68 10.43
C ALA A 11 -3.09 -3.95 9.10
N GLN A 12 -4.16 -3.49 8.45
CA GLN A 12 -4.05 -2.77 7.18
C GLN A 12 -3.37 -1.41 7.32
N LEU A 13 -3.58 -0.72 8.44
CA LEU A 13 -2.88 0.51 8.76
C LEU A 13 -1.37 0.29 8.97
N PHE A 14 -0.99 -0.77 9.67
CA PHE A 14 0.41 -1.16 9.85
C PHE A 14 1.07 -1.62 8.54
N ILE A 15 0.37 -2.40 7.73
CA ILE A 15 0.89 -2.90 6.44
C ILE A 15 1.08 -1.73 5.47
N SER A 16 0.08 -0.86 5.29
CA SER A 16 0.20 0.32 4.42
C SER A 16 1.29 1.28 4.88
N GLY A 17 1.45 1.48 6.19
CA GLY A 17 2.54 2.29 6.76
C GLY A 17 3.93 1.72 6.49
N SER A 18 4.14 0.44 6.82
CA SER A 18 5.45 -0.22 6.66
C SER A 18 5.85 -0.39 5.20
N MET A 19 4.90 -0.73 4.32
CA MET A 19 5.16 -0.93 2.89
C MET A 19 5.46 0.41 2.19
N SER A 20 4.65 1.46 2.44
CA SER A 20 4.93 2.79 1.89
C SER A 20 6.25 3.38 2.41
N PHE A 21 6.59 3.13 3.69
CA PHE A 21 7.87 3.53 4.27
C PHE A 21 9.05 2.91 3.54
N LEU A 22 9.04 1.59 3.33
CA LEU A 22 10.11 0.88 2.63
C LEU A 22 10.24 1.32 1.17
N MET A 23 9.11 1.42 0.44
CA MET A 23 9.14 1.84 -0.96
C MET A 23 9.67 3.27 -1.09
N THR A 24 9.12 4.22 -0.34
CA THR A 24 9.59 5.62 -0.39
C THR A 24 11.05 5.76 0.05
N LEU A 25 11.52 4.93 0.98
CA LEU A 25 12.93 4.89 1.39
C LEU A 25 13.83 4.39 0.25
N ILE A 26 13.49 3.27 -0.38
CA ILE A 26 14.28 2.70 -1.49
C ILE A 26 14.29 3.65 -2.70
N PHE A 27 13.11 4.14 -3.09
CA PHE A 27 12.95 5.01 -4.25
C PHE A 27 13.53 6.41 -4.04
N SER A 28 13.69 6.87 -2.80
CA SER A 28 14.43 8.11 -2.53
C SER A 28 15.93 7.86 -2.37
N ALA A 29 16.36 6.72 -1.82
CA ALA A 29 17.76 6.42 -1.55
C ALA A 29 18.57 6.16 -2.83
N ILE A 30 17.98 5.42 -3.78
CA ILE A 30 18.66 5.05 -5.03
C ILE A 30 19.02 6.28 -5.88
N PRO A 31 18.10 7.24 -6.15
CA PRO A 31 18.40 8.38 -7.00
C PRO A 31 19.19 9.49 -6.29
N LEU A 32 18.91 9.74 -4.99
CA LEU A 32 19.56 10.84 -4.26
C LEU A 32 20.90 10.44 -3.62
N ARG A 33 21.28 9.15 -3.68
CA ARG A 33 22.56 8.59 -3.18
C ARG A 33 22.92 9.08 -1.76
N PHE A 34 21.94 9.15 -0.85
CA PHE A 34 22.11 9.64 0.52
C PHE A 34 22.69 11.07 0.63
N THR A 35 22.34 11.97 -0.30
CA THR A 35 22.62 13.41 -0.18
C THR A 35 22.02 13.99 1.10
N SER A 36 22.57 15.08 1.65
CA SER A 36 22.10 15.72 2.89
C SER A 36 20.59 16.03 2.93
N SER A 37 19.95 16.28 1.79
CA SER A 37 18.51 16.53 1.68
C SER A 37 17.64 15.26 1.58
N TRP A 38 18.24 14.08 1.44
CA TRP A 38 17.55 12.81 1.21
C TRP A 38 16.54 12.49 2.30
N MET A 39 16.94 12.63 3.57
CA MET A 39 16.08 12.33 4.73
C MET A 39 14.81 13.21 4.75
N SER A 40 14.96 14.49 4.41
CA SER A 40 13.84 15.46 4.39
C SER A 40 12.85 15.13 3.27
N VAL A 41 13.38 14.86 2.07
CA VAL A 41 12.59 14.48 0.89
C VAL A 41 11.87 13.15 1.12
N TRP A 42 12.56 12.16 1.68
CA TRP A 42 11.98 10.87 2.03
C TRP A 42 10.83 10.99 3.03
N MET A 43 11.04 11.71 4.13
CA MET A 43 9.99 11.94 5.14
C MET A 43 8.77 12.61 4.54
N HIS A 44 8.96 13.60 3.67
CA HIS A 44 7.86 14.29 3.00
C HIS A 44 7.07 13.33 2.08
N TYR A 45 7.77 12.52 1.29
CA TYR A 45 7.12 11.51 0.44
C TYR A 45 6.42 10.41 1.24
N TRP A 46 7.01 9.94 2.33
CA TRP A 46 6.39 8.94 3.19
C TRP A 46 5.12 9.48 3.85
N LEU A 47 5.16 10.69 4.41
CA LEU A 47 4.00 11.31 5.06
C LEU A 47 2.83 11.56 4.09
N ALA A 48 3.14 11.87 2.83
CA ALA A 48 2.12 12.01 1.78
C ALA A 48 1.61 10.65 1.27
N ALA A 49 2.51 9.67 1.11
CA ALA A 49 2.19 8.36 0.56
C ALA A 49 1.42 7.46 1.54
N TRP A 50 1.69 7.56 2.85
CA TRP A 50 1.04 6.72 3.86
C TRP A 50 -0.50 6.87 3.90
N PRO A 51 -1.08 8.08 4.08
CA PRO A 51 -2.53 8.26 4.09
C PRO A 51 -3.15 7.91 2.73
N ALA A 52 -2.45 8.21 1.63
CA ALA A 52 -2.90 7.83 0.29
C ALA A 52 -2.94 6.30 0.12
N ALA A 53 -1.92 5.58 0.57
CA ALA A 53 -1.85 4.12 0.49
C ALA A 53 -2.91 3.45 1.38
N PHE A 54 -3.16 3.99 2.58
CA PHE A 54 -4.22 3.50 3.45
C PHE A 54 -5.61 3.70 2.84
N ALA A 55 -5.90 4.92 2.34
CA ALA A 55 -7.16 5.24 1.68
C ALA A 55 -7.37 4.39 0.42
N LEU A 56 -6.35 4.29 -0.42
CA LEU A 56 -6.37 3.43 -1.61
C LEU A 56 -6.59 1.97 -1.23
N SER A 57 -5.96 1.46 -0.18
CA SER A 57 -6.16 0.08 0.26
C SER A 57 -7.63 -0.24 0.56
N LEU A 58 -8.35 0.68 1.21
CA LEU A 58 -9.78 0.50 1.51
C LEU A 58 -10.63 0.45 0.24
N ILE A 59 -10.25 1.19 -0.80
CA ILE A 59 -10.96 1.26 -2.09
C ILE A 59 -10.55 0.12 -3.03
N VAL A 60 -9.26 -0.17 -3.10
CA VAL A 60 -8.64 -1.15 -3.99
C VAL A 60 -8.96 -2.56 -3.55
N GLY A 61 -9.11 -2.83 -2.24
CA GLY A 61 -9.52 -4.13 -1.72
C GLY A 61 -10.74 -4.71 -2.47
N PRO A 62 -11.92 -4.08 -2.42
CA PRO A 62 -13.11 -4.57 -3.12
C PRO A 62 -12.95 -4.55 -4.66
N LEU A 63 -12.19 -3.61 -5.21
CA LEU A 63 -11.92 -3.57 -6.66
C LEU A 63 -11.10 -4.77 -7.13
N CYS A 64 -10.03 -5.13 -6.40
CA CYS A 64 -9.20 -6.28 -6.72
C CYS A 64 -9.96 -7.60 -6.57
N PHE A 65 -10.83 -7.73 -5.58
CA PHE A 65 -11.71 -8.90 -5.47
C PHE A 65 -12.65 -9.02 -6.67
N LYS A 66 -13.27 -7.93 -7.11
CA LYS A 66 -14.10 -7.90 -8.32
C LYS A 66 -13.31 -8.25 -9.57
N ALA A 67 -12.11 -7.68 -9.72
CA ALA A 67 -11.23 -7.95 -10.85
C ALA A 67 -10.79 -9.42 -10.89
N SER A 68 -10.37 -9.98 -9.75
CA SER A 68 -10.00 -11.39 -9.62
C SER A 68 -11.16 -12.32 -10.01
N LEU A 69 -12.38 -12.03 -9.54
CA LEU A 69 -13.57 -12.79 -9.91
C LEU A 69 -13.88 -12.70 -11.41
N LEU A 70 -13.69 -11.53 -12.03
CA LEU A 70 -13.86 -11.35 -13.47
C LEU A 70 -12.84 -12.19 -14.25
N VAL A 71 -11.56 -12.13 -13.85
CA VAL A 71 -10.49 -12.91 -14.48
C VAL A 71 -10.76 -14.41 -14.37
N LEU A 72 -11.13 -14.90 -13.18
CA LEU A 72 -11.44 -16.31 -12.95
C LEU A 72 -12.66 -16.76 -13.78
N ARG A 73 -13.69 -15.91 -13.91
CA ARG A 73 -14.85 -16.19 -14.78
C ARG A 73 -14.45 -16.26 -16.25
N THR A 74 -13.65 -15.32 -16.74
CA THR A 74 -13.17 -15.34 -18.12
C THR A 74 -12.26 -16.55 -18.40
N ALA A 75 -11.42 -16.93 -17.44
CA ALA A 75 -10.56 -18.11 -17.55
C ALA A 75 -11.37 -19.42 -17.53
N ALA A 76 -12.47 -19.48 -16.79
CA ALA A 76 -13.38 -20.62 -16.77
C ALA A 76 -14.22 -20.74 -18.05
N LEU A 77 -14.49 -19.65 -18.77
CA LEU A 77 -15.18 -19.65 -20.07
C LEU A 77 -14.27 -20.04 -21.25
N LEU A 78 -12.94 -19.94 -21.06
CA LEU A 78 -11.92 -20.31 -22.05
C LEU A 78 -11.42 -21.76 -21.89
N ARG A 79 -11.86 -22.46 -20.85
CA ARG A 79 -11.63 -23.90 -20.64
C ARG A 79 -12.85 -24.70 -21.08
#